data_AF-A0A026VYF4-F1
#
_entry.id   AF-A0A026VYF4-F1
#
_cell.length_a   1.000
_cell.length_b   1.000
_cell.length_c   1.000
_cell.angle_alpha   90.00
_cell.angle_beta   90.00
_cell.angle_gamma   90.00
#
_symmetry.space_group_name_H-M   'P 1'
#
loop_
_entity.id
_entity.type
_entity.pdbx_description
1 polymer ?
#
loop_
_entity_poly.entity_id
_entity_poly.type
_entity_poly.pdbx_seq_one_letter_code
_entity_poly.pdbx_strand_id
1 'polypeptide(L)' 'MVAPSDTDSKEEIEDPVERMLKKTGCINLHYQVQECMAEHQDWRKCQDKVKKFKECMNKSTKHQQLKQ' A
#
# COMPACT_ATOMS: atom_id res chain seq x y z
N MET A 1 -13.57 27.34 14.69
CA MET A 1 -14.67 26.85 13.83
C MET A 1 -14.12 25.72 12.97
N VAL A 2 -14.25 24.48 13.45
CA VAL A 2 -14.07 23.26 12.66
C VAL A 2 -15.31 22.41 12.92
N ALA A 3 -16.06 22.17 11.85
CA ALA A 3 -17.35 21.50 11.82
C ALA A 3 -17.24 20.03 12.27
N PRO A 4 -18.34 19.43 12.78
CA PRO A 4 -18.36 18.01 13.09
C PRO A 4 -18.44 17.26 11.75
N SER A 5 -17.43 16.46 11.42
CA SER A 5 -17.55 15.49 10.33
C SER A 5 -18.00 14.18 10.92
N ASP A 6 -19.28 13.92 10.66
CA ASP A 6 -20.05 12.77 11.06
C ASP A 6 -19.38 11.43 10.74
N THR A 7 -19.55 10.55 11.70
CA THR A 7 -19.35 9.11 11.64
C THR A 7 -20.35 8.45 10.70
N ASP A 8 -20.20 8.59 9.37
CA ASP A 8 -20.92 7.77 8.36
C ASP A 8 -20.23 7.81 6.98
N SER A 9 -18.93 7.46 6.91
CA SER A 9 -18.18 7.46 5.63
C SER A 9 -17.05 6.43 5.59
N LYS A 10 -17.14 5.34 6.37
CA LYS A 10 -16.04 4.36 6.49
C LYS A 10 -15.63 3.71 5.15
N GLU A 11 -16.51 3.69 4.14
CA GLU A 11 -16.19 3.17 2.80
C GLU A 11 -15.61 4.23 1.84
N GLU A 12 -15.73 5.52 2.16
CA GLU A 12 -15.32 6.63 1.29
C GLU A 12 -13.94 7.21 1.65
N ILE A 13 -13.41 6.89 2.84
CA ILE A 13 -12.11 7.40 3.33
C ILE A 13 -10.96 6.39 3.12
N GLU A 14 -11.23 5.20 2.56
CA GLU A 14 -10.16 4.24 2.33
C GLU A 14 -9.36 4.64 1.07
N ASP A 15 -8.07 4.97 1.25
CA ASP A 15 -7.17 5.39 0.17
C ASP A 15 -7.26 4.39 -1.00
N PRO A 16 -7.55 4.86 -2.23
CA PRO A 16 -7.58 4.02 -3.42
C PRO A 16 -6.35 3.10 -3.56
N VAL A 17 -5.17 3.57 -3.12
CA VAL A 17 -3.92 2.81 -3.10
C VAL A 17 -4.00 1.69 -2.08
N GLU A 18 -4.42 1.94 -0.84
CA GLU A 18 -4.58 0.88 0.17
C GLU A 18 -5.59 -0.17 -0.28
N ARG A 19 -6.72 0.26 -0.86
CA ARG A 19 -7.74 -0.65 -1.40
C ARG A 19 -7.16 -1.54 -2.50
N MET A 20 -6.37 -0.97 -3.41
CA MET A 20 -5.66 -1.73 -4.43
C MET A 20 -4.66 -2.71 -3.80
N LEU A 21 -3.89 -2.28 -2.80
CA LEU A 21 -2.91 -3.12 -2.13
C LEU A 21 -3.52 -4.28 -1.33
N LYS A 22 -4.71 -4.07 -0.75
CA LYS A 22 -5.52 -5.13 -0.13
C LYS A 22 -5.96 -6.14 -1.18
N LYS A 23 -6.47 -5.68 -2.32
CA LYS A 23 -6.88 -6.55 -3.45
C LYS A 23 -5.71 -7.35 -4.02
N THR A 24 -4.51 -6.77 -4.09
CA THR A 24 -3.32 -7.45 -4.62
C THR A 24 -2.62 -8.34 -3.60
N GLY A 25 -2.97 -8.24 -2.31
CA GLY A 25 -2.29 -8.94 -1.21
C GLY A 25 -0.91 -8.37 -0.86
N CYS A 26 -0.50 -7.25 -1.47
CA CYS A 26 0.82 -6.67 -1.29
C CYS A 26 0.89 -5.63 -0.15
N ILE A 27 -0.22 -5.41 0.57
CA ILE A 27 -0.32 -4.37 1.59
C ILE A 27 0.66 -4.56 2.76
N ASN A 28 0.94 -5.79 3.20
CA ASN A 28 1.91 -6.01 4.27
C ASN A 28 3.33 -5.55 3.88
N LEU A 29 3.72 -5.78 2.62
CA LEU A 29 5.01 -5.34 2.10
C LEU A 29 5.08 -3.82 1.96
N HIS A 30 3.94 -3.17 1.70
CA HIS A 30 3.84 -1.71 1.73
C HIS A 30 4.13 -1.16 3.13
N TYR A 31 3.49 -1.71 4.17
CA TYR A 31 3.74 -1.29 5.55
C TYR A 31 5.20 -1.51 5.96
N GLN A 32 5.83 -2.62 5.56
CA GLN A 32 7.27 -2.83 5.82
C GLN A 32 8.18 -1.78 5.15
N VAL A 33 7.79 -1.26 3.98
CA VAL A 33 8.53 -0.16 3.33
C VAL A 33 8.30 1.13 4.10
N GLN A 34 7.07 1.42 4.53
CA GLN A 34 6.76 2.60 5.34
C GLN A 34 7.51 2.58 6.68
N GLU A 35 7.55 1.45 7.38
CA GLU A 35 8.31 1.29 8.62
C GLU A 35 9.81 1.54 8.40
N CYS A 36 10.38 0.97 7.35
CA CYS A 36 11.79 1.17 7.01
C CYS A 36 12.10 2.64 6.66
N MET A 37 11.17 3.33 5.98
CA MET A 37 11.28 4.78 5.72
C MET A 37 11.14 5.60 6.99
N ALA A 38 10.24 5.23 7.90
CA ALA A 38 10.06 5.91 9.17
C ALA A 38 11.29 5.77 10.07
N GLU A 39 11.92 4.58 10.08
CA GLU A 39 13.09 4.30 10.91
C GLU A 39 14.38 4.92 10.35
N HIS A 40 14.65 4.74 9.05
CA HIS A 40 15.93 5.12 8.47
C HIS A 40 15.91 6.44 7.70
N GLN A 41 14.74 6.85 7.20
CA GLN A 41 14.55 7.99 6.29
C GLN A 41 15.46 7.96 5.05
N ASP A 42 16.06 6.80 4.74
CA ASP A 42 16.96 6.58 3.62
C ASP A 42 16.48 5.38 2.81
N TRP A 43 15.95 5.66 1.63
CA TRP A 43 15.42 4.64 0.71
C TRP A 43 16.49 3.65 0.24
N ARG A 44 17.78 4.03 0.26
CA ARG A 44 18.87 3.12 -0.10
C ARG A 44 19.00 1.97 0.89
N LYS A 45 18.72 2.19 2.17
CA LYS A 45 18.72 1.15 3.21
C LYS A 45 17.50 0.22 3.12
N CYS A 46 16.45 0.67 2.44
CA CYS A 46 15.19 -0.07 2.31
C CYS A 46 15.02 -0.77 0.96
N GLN A 47 16.09 -0.86 0.16
CA GLN A 47 16.06 -1.49 -1.16
C GLN A 47 15.51 -2.92 -1.14
N ASP A 48 15.84 -3.71 -0.12
CA ASP A 48 15.33 -5.08 0.01
C ASP A 48 13.80 -5.12 0.19
N LYS A 49 13.25 -4.23 1.02
CA LYS A 49 11.81 -4.12 1.25
C LYS A 49 11.09 -3.64 -0.01
N VAL A 50 11.65 -2.62 -0.66
CA VAL A 50 11.11 -2.07 -1.91
C VAL A 50 11.15 -3.10 -3.05
N LYS A 51 12.22 -3.90 -3.14
CA LYS A 51 12.34 -4.97 -4.15
C LYS A 51 11.28 -6.04 -3.96
N LYS A 52 11.08 -6.52 -2.72
CA LYS A 52 10.02 -7.49 -2.38
C LYS A 52 8.64 -6.94 -2.72
N PHE A 53 8.38 -5.67 -2.38
CA PHE A 53 7.11 -5.01 -2.71
C PHE A 53 6.88 -4.95 -4.22
N LYS A 54 7.91 -4.55 -5.00
CA LYS A 54 7.85 -4.51 -6.47
C LYS A 54 7.59 -5.90 -7.07
N GLU A 55 8.25 -6.94 -6.56
CA GLU A 55 8.03 -8.32 -7.02
C GLU A 55 6.59 -8.78 -6.75
N CYS A 56 6.04 -8.44 -5.59
CA CYS A 56 4.63 -8.73 -5.28
C CYS A 56 3.69 -8.03 -6.27
N MET A 57 3.85 -6.72 -6.46
CA MET A 57 3.03 -5.95 -7.39
C MET A 57 3.13 -6.47 -8.82
N ASN A 58 4.33 -6.81 -9.29
CA ASN A 58 4.52 -7.39 -10.63
C ASN A 58 3.79 -8.73 -10.81
N LYS A 59 3.76 -9.59 -9.77
CA LYS A 59 2.99 -10.84 -9.79
C LYS A 59 1.49 -10.52 -9.86
N SER A 60 1.01 -9.64 -9.00
CA SER A 60 -0.42 -9.29 -8.93
C SER A 60 -0.93 -8.63 -10.21
N THR A 61 -0.14 -7.74 -10.84
CA THR A 61 -0.48 -7.15 -12.14
C THR A 61 -0.58 -8.20 -13.25
N LYS A 62 0.32 -9.19 -13.30
CA LYS A 62 0.24 -10.30 -14.25
C LYS A 62 -1.02 -11.14 -14.03
N HIS A 63 -1.35 -11.46 -12.78
CA HIS A 63 -2.57 -12.18 -12.44
C HIS A 63 -3.85 -11.39 -12.76
N GLN A 64 -3.81 -10.06 -12.65
CA GLN A 64 -4.93 -9.18 -12.98
C GLN A 64 -5.12 -9.03 -14.50
N GLN A 65 -4.04 -9.04 -15.28
CA GLN A 65 -4.09 -9.05 -16.75
C GLN A 65 -4.61 -10.38 -17.32
N LEU A 66 -4.30 -11.51 -16.66
CA LEU A 66 -4.81 -12.84 -17.05
C LEU A 66 -6.28 -13.07 -16.67
N LYS A 67 -6.87 -12.20 -15.84
CA LYS A 67 -8.27 -12.26 -15.41
C LYS A 67 -9.19 -11.24 -16.12
N GLN A 68 -8.64 -10.45 -17.05
CA GLN A 68 -9.38 -9.53 -17.92
C GLN A 68 -9.67 -10.20 -19.26
#